data_AF-A0A0U2JRC7-F1
#
_entry.id   AF-A0A0U2JRC7-F1
#
_cell.length_a   1.000
_cell.length_b   1.000
_cell.length_c   1.000
_cell.angle_alpha   90.00
_cell.angle_beta   90.00
_cell.angle_gamma   90.00
#
_symmetry.space_group_name_H-M   'P 1'
#
loop_
_entity.id
_entity.type
_entity.pdbx_description
1 polymer ?
#
loop_
_entity_poly.entity_id
_entity_poly.type
_entity_poly.pdbx_seq_one_letter_code
_entity_poly.pdbx_strand_id
1 'polypeptide(L)'
;VRFDSDAPNAKMEPRAQWIKQEGPEYWDRETQISKETAQTYRVGLKTLRGYYNQSEAGSHTLQSMFGCYLGPDGLLLRGYRQDAYDGADYLALN
;
A
#
# COMPACT_ATOMS: atom_id res chain seq x y z
N VAL A 1 10.94 -1.41 3.71
CA VAL A 1 11.15 -0.41 2.63
C VAL A 1 10.06 0.66 2.73
N ARG A 2 10.25 1.86 2.14
CA ARG A 2 9.26 2.96 2.19
C ARG A 2 9.18 3.67 0.84
N PHE A 3 7.97 3.99 0.41
CA PHE A 3 7.68 4.90 -0.70
C PHE A 3 6.90 6.11 -0.18
N ASP A 4 7.15 7.28 -0.74
CA ASP A 4 6.45 8.52 -0.42
C ASP A 4 6.22 9.30 -1.73
N SER A 5 4.96 9.55 -2.08
CA SER A 5 4.60 10.23 -3.33
C SER A 5 4.93 11.72 -3.31
N ASP A 6 5.06 12.31 -2.12
CA ASP A 6 5.31 13.74 -1.96
C ASP A 6 6.81 14.07 -1.98
N ALA A 7 7.67 13.05 -2.02
CA ALA A 7 9.11 13.22 -2.13
C ALA A 7 9.50 13.80 -3.52
N PRO A 8 10.47 14.74 -3.60
CA PRO A 8 10.91 15.34 -4.87
C PRO A 8 11.35 14.34 -5.93
N ASN A 9 11.86 13.18 -5.50
CA ASN A 9 12.18 12.04 -6.37
C ASN A 9 11.54 10.79 -5.78
N ALA A 10 10.21 10.68 -5.88
CA ALA A 10 9.44 9.57 -5.36
C ALA A 10 9.93 8.22 -5.91
N LYS A 11 10.60 7.46 -5.03
CA LYS A 11 11.16 6.14 -5.28
C LYS A 11 11.10 5.28 -4.02
N MET A 12 11.27 3.98 -4.18
CA MET A 12 11.34 3.07 -3.05
C MET A 12 12.68 3.20 -2.33
N GLU A 13 12.64 3.33 -1.01
CA GLU A 13 13.82 3.57 -0.17
C GLU A 13 14.06 2.46 0.85
N PRO A 14 15.34 2.12 1.12
CA PRO A 14 15.72 1.19 2.17
C PRO A 14 15.46 1.81 3.55
N ARG A 15 14.90 1.01 4.47
CA ARG A 15 14.67 1.41 5.88
C ARG A 15 15.45 0.55 6.89
N ALA A 16 16.27 -0.36 6.39
CA ALA A 16 17.16 -1.23 7.16
C ALA A 16 18.47 -1.44 6.38
N GLN A 17 19.55 -1.88 7.03
CA GLN A 17 20.84 -2.06 6.36
C GLN A 17 20.86 -3.25 5.40
N TRP A 18 20.28 -4.38 5.81
CA TRP A 18 20.33 -5.64 5.05
C TRP A 18 19.73 -5.54 3.64
N ILE A 19 18.66 -4.74 3.46
CA ILE A 19 18.00 -4.62 2.15
C ILE A 19 18.85 -3.84 1.14
N LYS A 20 19.88 -3.10 1.56
CA LYS A 20 20.75 -2.35 0.63
C LYS A 20 21.56 -3.24 -0.32
N GLN A 21 21.64 -4.54 -0.03
CA GLN A 21 22.29 -5.52 -0.91
C GLN A 21 21.49 -5.80 -2.18
N GLU A 22 20.19 -5.46 -2.21
CA GLU A 22 19.34 -5.63 -3.38
C GLU A 22 19.81 -4.74 -4.55
N GLY A 23 19.82 -5.32 -5.75
CA GLY A 23 20.25 -4.64 -6.97
C GLY A 23 19.27 -3.58 -7.47
N PRO A 24 19.68 -2.76 -8.46
CA PRO A 24 18.85 -1.68 -9.02
C PRO A 24 17.50 -2.18 -9.56
N GLU A 25 17.47 -3.38 -10.16
CA GLU A 25 16.25 -3.98 -10.71
C GLU A 25 15.14 -4.16 -9.67
N TYR A 26 15.48 -4.53 -8.43
CA TYR A 26 14.53 -4.63 -7.32
C TYR A 26 13.93 -3.26 -7.02
N TRP A 27 14.78 -2.25 -6.85
CA TRP A 27 14.34 -0.89 -6.49
C TRP A 27 13.51 -0.24 -7.59
N ASP A 28 13.86 -0.44 -8.86
CA ASP A 28 13.12 0.08 -10.01
C ASP A 28 11.73 -0.56 -10.10
N ARG A 29 11.65 -1.89 -9.92
CA ARG A 29 10.39 -2.64 -9.91
C ARG A 29 9.48 -2.19 -8.76
N GLU A 30 9.98 -2.15 -7.53
CA GLU A 30 9.18 -1.74 -6.36
C GLU A 30 8.74 -0.28 -6.44
N THR A 31 9.58 0.58 -7.04
CA THR A 31 9.23 1.97 -7.33
C THR A 31 8.07 2.05 -8.33
N GLN A 32 8.12 1.28 -9.41
CA GLN A 32 7.06 1.26 -10.41
C GLN A 32 5.74 0.74 -9.83
N ILE A 33 5.77 -0.36 -9.08
CA ILE A 33 4.60 -0.92 -8.38
C ILE A 33 4.00 0.12 -7.43
N SER A 34 4.82 0.84 -6.68
CA SER A 34 4.34 1.88 -5.74
C SER A 34 3.68 3.06 -6.46
N LYS A 35 4.23 3.48 -7.61
CA LYS A 35 3.64 4.53 -8.46
C LYS A 35 2.29 4.13 -9.04
N GLU A 36 2.18 2.91 -9.54
CA GLU A 36 0.92 2.35 -10.06
C GLU A 36 -0.12 2.25 -8.93
N THR A 37 0.31 1.74 -7.77
CA THR A 37 -0.53 1.65 -6.58
C THR A 37 -1.06 3.03 -6.16
N ALA A 38 -0.23 4.06 -6.13
CA ALA A 38 -0.68 5.42 -5.82
C ALA A 38 -1.79 5.91 -6.76
N GLN A 39 -1.73 5.58 -8.06
CA GLN A 39 -2.83 5.89 -8.99
C GLN A 39 -4.08 5.07 -8.72
N THR A 40 -3.94 3.79 -8.38
CA THR A 40 -5.07 2.95 -7.96
C THR A 40 -5.79 3.52 -6.73
N TYR A 41 -5.06 3.95 -5.69
CA TYR A 41 -5.65 4.57 -4.51
C TYR A 41 -6.34 5.90 -4.84
N ARG A 42 -5.76 6.71 -5.75
CA ARG A 42 -6.38 7.95 -6.21
C ARG A 42 -7.73 7.69 -6.89
N VAL A 43 -7.83 6.64 -7.70
CA VAL A 43 -9.10 6.23 -8.32
C VAL A 43 -10.05 5.67 -7.26
N GLY A 44 -9.55 4.81 -6.35
CA GLY A 44 -10.33 4.24 -5.26
C GLY A 44 -11.00 5.30 -4.38
N LEU A 45 -10.27 6.34 -3.98
CA LEU A 45 -10.82 7.47 -3.22
C LEU A 45 -11.97 8.17 -3.95
N LYS A 46 -11.84 8.39 -5.28
CA LYS A 46 -12.92 8.98 -6.08
C LYS A 46 -14.16 8.09 -6.12
N THR A 47 -13.96 6.79 -6.27
CA THR A 47 -15.05 5.81 -6.29
C THR A 47 -15.76 5.73 -4.94
N LEU A 48 -15.01 5.61 -3.84
CA LEU A 48 -15.56 5.55 -2.48
C LEU A 48 -16.36 6.80 -2.12
N ARG A 49 -15.85 7.98 -2.49
CA ARG A 49 -16.58 9.25 -2.33
C ARG A 49 -17.96 9.19 -3.00
N GLY A 50 -18.04 8.60 -4.19
CA GLY A 50 -19.31 8.38 -4.90
C GLY A 50 -20.23 7.38 -4.20
N TYR A 51 -19.70 6.26 -3.71
CA TYR A 51 -20.49 5.25 -2.99
C TYR A 51 -21.13 5.79 -1.70
N TYR A 52 -20.42 6.67 -0.99
CA TYR A 52 -20.88 7.26 0.26
C TYR A 52 -21.57 8.62 0.07
N ASN A 53 -21.82 9.07 -1.17
CA ASN A 53 -22.42 10.37 -1.49
C ASN A 53 -21.75 11.55 -0.77
N GLN A 54 -20.42 11.53 -0.66
CA GLN A 54 -19.62 12.53 0.05
C GLN A 54 -19.32 13.75 -0.84
N SER A 55 -19.15 14.92 -0.22
CA SER A 55 -18.87 16.17 -0.93
C SER A 55 -17.42 16.22 -1.47
N GLU A 56 -17.18 17.07 -2.48
CA GLU A 56 -15.86 17.12 -3.11
C GLU A 56 -14.75 17.72 -2.24
N ALA A 57 -15.10 18.61 -1.32
CA ALA A 57 -14.15 19.34 -0.48
C ALA A 57 -13.68 18.55 0.76
N GLY A 58 -14.25 17.35 0.99
CA GLY A 58 -13.86 16.49 2.11
C GLY A 58 -12.48 15.86 1.90
N SER A 59 -11.68 15.80 2.97
CA SER A 59 -10.49 14.95 3.02
C SER A 59 -10.90 13.56 3.49
N HIS A 60 -10.41 12.53 2.79
CA HIS A 60 -10.74 11.14 3.04
C HIS A 60 -9.49 10.29 3.10
N THR A 61 -9.53 9.21 3.88
CA THR A 61 -8.39 8.30 4.05
C THR A 61 -8.79 6.90 3.60
N LEU A 62 -8.00 6.32 2.70
CA LEU A 62 -8.09 4.91 2.33
C LEU A 62 -6.80 4.21 2.76
N GLN A 63 -6.92 3.16 3.55
CA GLN A 63 -5.80 2.42 4.13
C GLN A 63 -5.90 0.95 3.71
N SER A 64 -4.75 0.30 3.48
CA SER A 64 -4.68 -1.15 3.32
C SER A 64 -3.56 -1.72 4.18
N MET A 65 -3.82 -2.90 4.72
CA MET A 65 -2.86 -3.73 5.43
C MET A 65 -2.84 -5.10 4.79
N PHE A 66 -1.71 -5.50 4.23
CA PHE A 66 -1.55 -6.81 3.60
C PHE A 66 -0.20 -7.43 3.93
N GLY A 67 -0.14 -8.75 3.86
CA GLY A 67 1.07 -9.52 4.14
C GLY A 67 0.79 -10.97 4.44
N CYS A 68 1.80 -11.66 4.98
CA CYS A 68 1.69 -13.04 5.38
C CYS A 68 2.55 -13.36 6.61
N TYR A 69 2.15 -14.40 7.33
CA TYR A 69 2.91 -15.03 8.41
C TYR A 69 3.41 -16.38 7.94
N LEU A 70 4.70 -16.64 8.18
CA LEU A 70 5.34 -17.94 7.96
C LEU A 70 5.61 -18.61 9.30
N GLY A 71 5.51 -19.94 9.34
CA GLY A 71 5.83 -20.76 10.52
C GLY A 71 7.33 -20.94 10.71
N PRO A 72 7.75 -21.58 11.83
CA PRO A 72 9.16 -21.89 12.08
C PRO A 72 9.79 -22.80 11.01
N ASP A 73 8.96 -23.56 10.30
CA ASP A 73 9.31 -24.42 9.16
C ASP A 73 9.36 -23.67 7.82
N GLY A 74 9.07 -22.36 7.82
CA GLY A 74 9.01 -21.52 6.63
C GLY A 74 7.73 -21.69 5.81
N LEU A 75 6.76 -22.49 6.27
CA LEU A 75 5.50 -22.70 5.56
C LEU A 75 4.51 -21.57 5.82
N LEU A 76 3.67 -21.27 4.83
CA LEU A 76 2.63 -20.26 4.95
C LEU A 76 1.61 -20.66 6.02
N LEU A 77 1.47 -19.83 7.05
CA LEU A 77 0.47 -20.00 8.10
C LEU A 77 -0.79 -19.18 7.82
N ARG A 78 -0.61 -17.92 7.39
CA ARG A 78 -1.73 -17.01 7.19
C ARG A 78 -1.37 -15.89 6.22
N GLY A 79 -2.21 -15.66 5.22
CA GLY A 79 -2.26 -14.41 4.47
C GLY A 79 -3.25 -13.43 5.11
N TYR A 80 -3.02 -12.14 4.95
CA TYR A 80 -4.01 -11.12 5.30
C TYR A 80 -4.01 -10.01 4.26
N ARG A 81 -5.21 -9.46 4.02
CA ARG A 81 -5.45 -8.22 3.28
C ARG A 81 -6.71 -7.59 3.87
N GLN A 82 -6.58 -6.37 4.36
CA GLN A 82 -7.64 -5.61 5.01
C GLN A 82 -7.57 -4.17 4.51
N ASP A 83 -8.72 -3.60 4.20
CA ASP A 83 -8.88 -2.23 3.73
C ASP A 83 -9.80 -1.48 4.70
N ALA A 84 -9.47 -0.22 4.97
CA ALA A 84 -10.25 0.68 5.83
C ALA A 84 -10.48 2.03 5.12
N TYR A 85 -11.66 2.60 5.32
CA TYR A 85 -12.05 3.91 4.78
C TYR A 85 -12.47 4.84 5.91
N ASP A 86 -11.87 6.03 5.95
CA ASP A 86 -12.06 7.03 7.02
C ASP A 86 -11.89 6.43 8.45
N GLY A 87 -10.97 5.48 8.59
CA GLY A 87 -10.63 4.83 9.85
C GLY A 87 -11.56 3.69 10.29
N ALA A 88 -12.60 3.38 9.51
CA ALA A 88 -13.50 2.24 9.75
C ALA A 88 -13.17 1.06 8.82
N ASP A 89 -13.36 -0.15 9.33
CA ASP A 89 -13.21 -1.38 8.54
C ASP A 89 -14.11 -1.34 7.31
N TYR A 90 -13.54 -1.67 6.14
CA TYR A 90 -14.27 -1.63 4.87
C TYR A 90 -14.39 -3.02 4.24
N LEU A 91 -13.26 -3.64 3.88
CA LEU A 91 -13.23 -4.98 3.26
C LEU A 91 -12.03 -5.77 3.80
N ALA A 92 -12.21 -7.08 3.93
CA ALA A 92 -11.13 -7.99 4.32
C ALA A 92 -11.20 -9.28 3.50
N LEU A 93 -10.02 -9.83 3.20
CA LEU A 93 -9.91 -11.19 2.69
C LEU A 93 -10.09 -12.17 3.87
N ASN A 94 -11.05 -13.09 3.72
CA ASN A 94 -11.34 -14.15 4.70
C ASN A 94 -10.24 -15.21 4.77
#